data_AF-A0A7K0GPK9-F1
#
_entry.id   AF-A0A7K0GPK9-F1
#
_cell.length_a   1.000
_cell.length_b   1.000
_cell.length_c   1.000
_cell.angle_alpha   90.00
_cell.angle_beta   90.00
_cell.angle_gamma   90.00
#
_symmetry.space_group_name_H-M   'P 1'
#
loop_
_entity.id
_entity.type
_entity.pdbx_description
1 polymer ?
#
loop_
_entity_poly.entity_id
_entity_poly.type
_entity_poly.pdbx_seq_one_letter_code
_entity_poly.pdbx_strand_id
1 'polypeptide(L)'
;MPSNHNIFGHPRGLFLLFSTELWERFSYYAMRAILVLFLTDTTINGGLGWSTKDALDLYGIYTGLVYITPLIGGWIADNYLGQRKSILIGGLLMALGQFTLALPNGFIGLDQVNALYLGLALLISGNGMFKPNISTMVGDLYQEGDNRRDGAFTIFYMGINLG
;
A
#
# COMPACT_ATOMS: atom_id res chain seq x y z
N MET A 1 28.75 -22.37 -1.34
CA MET A 1 27.45 -22.10 -0.68
C MET A 1 27.41 -20.61 -0.37
N PRO A 2 26.50 -19.80 -0.94
CA PRO A 2 26.47 -18.38 -0.60
C PRO A 2 26.08 -18.27 0.87
N SER A 3 26.90 -17.54 1.64
CA SER A 3 26.75 -17.35 3.09
C SER A 3 25.34 -16.84 3.43
N ASN A 4 24.53 -17.69 4.05
CA ASN A 4 23.24 -17.32 4.63
C ASN A 4 23.48 -16.34 5.78
N HIS A 5 23.51 -15.06 5.46
CA HIS A 5 23.58 -14.02 6.46
C HIS A 5 22.20 -13.86 7.12
N ASN A 6 21.88 -14.76 8.04
CA ASN A 6 20.64 -14.65 8.80
C ASN A 6 20.72 -13.47 9.76
N ILE A 7 19.61 -12.73 9.91
CA ILE A 7 19.45 -11.67 10.90
C ILE A 7 18.42 -12.18 11.91
N PHE A 8 18.76 -12.22 13.20
CA PHE A 8 17.90 -12.80 14.26
C PHE A 8 17.34 -14.21 13.93
N GLY A 9 18.11 -15.03 13.20
CA GLY A 9 17.68 -16.39 12.81
C GLY A 9 16.79 -16.48 11.57
N HIS A 10 16.42 -15.36 10.96
CA HIS A 10 15.58 -15.29 9.74
C HIS A 10 16.39 -14.84 8.51
N PRO A 11 15.96 -15.20 7.28
CA PRO A 11 16.57 -14.71 6.05
C PRO A 11 16.50 -13.17 5.97
N ARG A 12 17.55 -12.50 5.44
CA ARG A 12 17.55 -11.02 5.27
C ARG A 12 16.35 -10.50 4.50
N GLY A 13 15.83 -11.30 3.57
CA GLY A 13 14.63 -10.98 2.81
C GLY A 13 13.45 -10.61 3.71
N LEU A 14 13.32 -11.24 4.87
CA LEU A 14 12.24 -10.93 5.82
C LEU A 14 12.29 -9.47 6.27
N PHE A 15 13.48 -8.93 6.60
CA PHE A 15 13.62 -7.56 7.10
C PHE A 15 13.38 -6.52 5.99
N LEU A 16 13.71 -6.86 4.75
CA LEU A 16 13.33 -6.03 3.59
C LEU A 16 11.81 -6.01 3.42
N LEU A 17 11.15 -7.17 3.43
CA LEU A 17 9.70 -7.26 3.27
C LEU A 17 8.97 -6.59 4.45
N PHE A 18 9.45 -6.81 5.68
CA PHE A 18 8.99 -6.11 6.89
C PHE A 18 9.06 -4.60 6.73
N SER A 19 10.22 -4.06 6.35
CA SER A 19 10.41 -2.61 6.22
C SER A 19 9.53 -2.05 5.10
N THR A 20 9.38 -2.79 4.00
CA THR A 20 8.54 -2.39 2.87
C THR A 20 7.07 -2.35 3.27
N GLU A 21 6.58 -3.37 3.97
CA GLU A 21 5.21 -3.41 4.50
C GLU A 21 4.98 -2.31 5.55
N LEU A 22 5.93 -2.06 6.45
CA LEU A 22 5.84 -1.00 7.45
C LEU A 22 5.66 0.38 6.81
N TRP A 23 6.51 0.72 5.84
CA TRP A 23 6.42 2.03 5.16
C TRP A 23 5.16 2.17 4.30
N GLU A 24 4.69 1.08 3.70
CA GLU A 24 3.42 1.08 2.99
C GLU A 24 2.26 1.35 3.96
N ARG A 25 2.25 0.70 5.13
CA ARG A 25 1.21 0.88 6.15
C ARG A 25 1.21 2.26 6.76
N PHE A 26 2.38 2.79 7.09
CA PHE A 26 2.54 4.17 7.53
C PHE A 26 1.92 5.16 6.52
N SER A 27 2.29 5.02 5.24
CA SER A 27 1.80 5.86 4.15
C SER A 27 0.28 5.76 4.00
N TYR A 28 -0.27 4.55 4.07
CA TYR A 28 -1.70 4.28 3.95
C TYR A 28 -2.50 4.85 5.13
N TYR A 29 -2.07 4.62 6.37
CA TYR A 29 -2.78 5.10 7.55
C TYR A 29 -2.67 6.62 7.72
N ALA A 30 -1.51 7.21 7.44
CA ALA A 30 -1.32 8.66 7.46
C ALA A 30 -2.26 9.34 6.45
N MET A 31 -2.30 8.86 5.21
CA MET A 31 -3.20 9.39 4.19
C MET A 31 -4.67 9.25 4.62
N ARG A 32 -5.10 8.07 5.12
CA ARG A 32 -6.47 7.86 5.58
C ARG A 32 -6.87 8.74 6.76
N ALA A 33 -5.94 9.05 7.67
CA ALA A 33 -6.21 9.88 8.83
C ALA A 33 -6.54 11.33 8.43
N ILE A 34 -5.88 11.85 7.39
CA ILE A 34 -6.07 13.25 6.94
C ILE A 34 -7.04 13.40 5.77
N LEU A 35 -7.39 12.32 5.05
CA LEU A 35 -8.20 12.41 3.83
C LEU A 35 -9.54 13.10 4.07
N VAL A 36 -10.34 12.65 5.05
CA VAL A 36 -11.65 13.26 5.33
C VAL A 36 -11.51 14.70 5.82
N LEU A 37 -10.47 14.99 6.61
CA LEU A 37 -10.16 16.36 7.04
C LEU A 37 -9.90 17.26 5.83
N PHE A 38 -9.06 16.82 4.89
CA PHE A 38 -8.77 17.54 3.66
C PHE A 38 -10.02 17.76 2.78
N LEU A 39 -10.89 16.76 2.65
CA LEU A 39 -12.12 16.88 1.84
C LEU A 39 -13.09 17.89 2.45
N THR A 40 -13.23 17.89 3.78
CA THR A 40 -14.22 18.71 4.50
C THR A 40 -13.75 20.10 4.88
N ASP A 41 -12.43 20.32 4.98
CA ASP A 41 -11.89 21.64 5.29
C ASP A 41 -12.21 22.65 4.18
N THR A 42 -12.34 23.91 4.58
CA THR A 42 -12.75 24.98 3.66
C THR A 42 -11.71 25.22 2.58
N THR A 43 -12.16 25.68 1.41
CA THR A 43 -11.27 26.02 0.28
C THR A 43 -10.30 27.15 0.60
N ILE A 44 -10.66 28.04 1.53
CA ILE A 44 -9.78 29.10 2.03
C ILE A 44 -8.57 28.52 2.79
N ASN A 45 -8.75 27.38 3.47
CA ASN A 45 -7.67 26.65 4.17
C ASN A 45 -6.95 25.64 3.27
N GLY A 46 -7.29 25.56 1.98
CA GLY A 46 -6.70 24.62 1.02
C GLY A 46 -7.40 23.25 0.92
N GLY A 47 -8.50 23.04 1.65
CA GLY A 47 -9.36 21.86 1.53
C GLY A 47 -10.34 21.95 0.35
N LEU A 48 -11.21 20.95 0.19
CA LEU A 48 -12.18 20.91 -0.93
C LEU A 48 -13.58 21.43 -0.57
N GLY A 49 -13.86 21.67 0.71
CA GLY A 49 -15.16 22.20 1.17
C GLY A 49 -16.34 21.26 0.95
N TRP A 50 -16.11 19.95 0.89
CA TRP A 50 -17.16 18.95 0.70
C TRP A 50 -18.01 18.78 1.95
N SER A 51 -19.24 18.28 1.78
CA SER A 51 -20.03 17.84 2.91
C SER A 51 -19.37 16.62 3.58
N THR A 52 -19.51 16.49 4.90
CA THR A 52 -19.01 15.33 5.64
C THR A 52 -19.58 14.02 5.09
N LYS A 53 -20.83 14.04 4.61
CA LYS A 53 -21.46 12.87 4.00
C LYS A 53 -20.70 12.43 2.74
N ASP A 54 -20.48 13.34 1.80
CA ASP A 54 -19.81 13.01 0.53
C ASP A 54 -18.36 12.54 0.76
N ALA A 55 -17.66 13.15 1.72
CA ALA A 55 -16.32 12.75 2.12
C ALA A 55 -16.28 11.32 2.69
N LEU A 56 -17.25 10.96 3.55
CA LEU A 56 -17.36 9.62 4.12
C LEU A 56 -17.79 8.57 3.08
N ASP A 57 -18.67 8.95 2.14
CA ASP A 57 -19.07 8.07 1.03
C ASP A 57 -17.85 7.73 0.14
N LEU A 58 -17.05 8.74 -0.24
CA LEU A 58 -15.81 8.52 -0.97
C LEU A 58 -14.82 7.64 -0.19
N TYR A 59 -14.63 7.93 1.10
CA TYR A 59 -13.76 7.15 1.98
C TYR A 59 -14.20 5.67 2.07
N GLY A 60 -15.51 5.43 2.16
CA GLY A 60 -16.09 4.09 2.20
C GLY A 60 -15.85 3.33 0.90
N ILE A 61 -16.08 3.97 -0.25
CA ILE A 61 -15.82 3.40 -1.58
C ILE A 61 -14.32 3.09 -1.73
N TYR A 62 -13.46 4.06 -1.41
CA TYR A 62 -12.00 3.89 -1.47
C TYR A 62 -11.55 2.68 -0.64
N THR A 63 -11.99 2.63 0.63
CA THR A 63 -11.63 1.52 1.53
C THR A 63 -12.14 0.19 0.98
N GLY A 64 -13.39 0.12 0.52
CA GLY A 64 -13.96 -1.09 -0.09
C GLY A 64 -13.14 -1.58 -1.28
N LEU A 65 -12.74 -0.68 -2.19
CA LEU A 65 -11.92 -1.03 -3.34
C LEU A 65 -10.52 -1.53 -2.93
N VAL A 66 -9.89 -0.91 -1.93
CA VAL A 66 -8.61 -1.37 -1.36
C VAL A 66 -8.67 -2.80 -0.83
N TYR A 67 -9.83 -3.28 -0.37
CA TYR A 67 -10.01 -4.69 0.04
C TYR A 67 -10.33 -5.63 -1.13
N ILE A 68 -10.93 -5.12 -2.21
CA ILE A 68 -11.35 -5.93 -3.37
C ILE A 68 -10.22 -6.10 -4.40
N THR A 69 -9.49 -5.03 -4.73
CA THR A 69 -8.44 -5.09 -5.76
C THR A 69 -7.29 -6.06 -5.49
N PRO A 70 -6.93 -6.42 -4.23
CA PRO A 70 -5.98 -7.50 -3.95
C PRO A 70 -6.34 -8.84 -4.60
N LEU A 71 -7.63 -9.17 -4.73
CA LEU A 71 -8.05 -10.41 -5.39
C LEU A 71 -7.61 -10.43 -6.85
N ILE A 72 -7.77 -9.30 -7.54
CA ILE A 72 -7.39 -9.12 -8.94
C ILE A 72 -5.86 -9.12 -9.06
N GLY A 73 -5.17 -8.39 -8.19
CA GLY A 73 -3.71 -8.28 -8.25
C GLY A 73 -2.96 -9.57 -7.89
N GLY A 74 -3.52 -10.39 -6.99
CA GLY A 74 -3.01 -11.74 -6.72
C GLY A 74 -3.13 -12.63 -7.95
N TRP A 75 -4.32 -12.67 -8.56
CA TRP A 75 -4.55 -13.43 -9.80
C TRP A 75 -3.62 -13.01 -10.95
N ILE A 76 -3.40 -11.71 -11.14
CA ILE A 76 -2.46 -11.20 -12.17
C ILE A 76 -1.03 -11.66 -11.88
N ALA A 77 -0.61 -11.63 -10.62
CA ALA A 77 0.73 -12.04 -10.23
C ALA A 77 0.96 -13.54 -10.44
N ASP A 78 -0.01 -14.36 -10.06
CA ASP A 78 0.08 -15.82 -10.16
C ASP A 78 0.13 -16.31 -11.61
N ASN A 79 -0.56 -15.61 -12.53
CA ASN A 79 -0.72 -16.06 -13.91
C ASN A 79 0.22 -15.37 -14.92
N TYR A 80 0.66 -14.14 -14.66
CA TYR A 80 1.35 -13.33 -15.68
C TYR A 80 2.66 -12.65 -15.23
N LEU A 81 2.67 -12.02 -14.04
CA LEU A 81 3.78 -11.12 -13.66
C LEU A 81 4.79 -11.73 -12.69
N GLY A 82 4.35 -12.68 -11.86
CA GLY A 82 5.06 -13.13 -10.66
C GLY A 82 4.97 -12.12 -9.51
N GLN A 83 5.22 -12.59 -8.27
CA GLN A 83 5.01 -11.75 -7.08
C GLN A 83 5.99 -10.57 -7.02
N ARG A 84 7.27 -10.78 -7.38
CA ARG A 84 8.30 -9.73 -7.30
C ARG A 84 8.00 -8.52 -8.19
N LYS A 85 7.61 -8.74 -9.44
CA LYS A 85 7.27 -7.63 -10.35
C LYS A 85 5.99 -6.92 -9.89
N SER A 86 5.01 -7.69 -9.43
CA SER A 86 3.74 -7.16 -8.91
C SER A 86 3.94 -6.24 -7.71
N ILE A 87 4.81 -6.62 -6.76
CA ILE A 87 5.17 -5.77 -5.61
C ILE A 87 5.85 -4.47 -6.07
N LEU A 88 6.79 -4.54 -7.02
CA LEU A 88 7.50 -3.36 -7.51
C LEU A 88 6.57 -2.39 -8.25
N ILE A 89 5.71 -2.92 -9.13
CA ILE A 89 4.68 -2.13 -9.83
C ILE A 89 3.71 -1.53 -8.82
N GLY A 90 3.24 -2.33 -7.86
CA GLY A 90 2.33 -1.89 -6.82
C GLY A 90 2.91 -0.76 -5.97
N GLY A 91 4.15 -0.91 -5.51
CA GLY A 91 4.88 0.12 -4.76
C GLY A 91 5.07 1.41 -5.57
N LEU A 92 5.41 1.30 -6.86
CA LEU A 92 5.55 2.46 -7.74
C LEU A 92 4.22 3.19 -7.92
N LEU A 93 3.12 2.46 -8.18
CA LEU A 93 1.79 3.05 -8.32
C LEU A 93 1.35 3.76 -7.02
N MET A 94 1.59 3.16 -5.86
CA MET A 94 1.28 3.79 -4.58
C MET A 94 2.11 5.05 -4.35
N ALA A 95 3.41 5.02 -4.66
CA ALA A 95 4.27 6.20 -4.57
C ALA A 95 3.76 7.33 -5.48
N LEU A 96 3.44 7.01 -6.75
CA LEU A 96 2.85 7.97 -7.68
C LEU A 96 1.52 8.52 -7.18
N GLY A 97 0.67 7.67 -6.58
CA GLY A 97 -0.58 8.09 -5.95
C GLY A 97 -0.35 9.10 -4.83
N GLN A 98 0.57 8.82 -3.91
CA GLN A 98 0.91 9.74 -2.83
C GLN A 98 1.50 11.06 -3.35
N PHE A 99 2.39 11.02 -4.34
CA PHE A 99 2.91 12.24 -4.96
C PHE A 99 1.82 13.04 -5.65
N THR A 100 0.88 12.38 -6.33
CA THR A 100 -0.27 13.04 -6.97
C THR A 100 -1.11 13.80 -5.93
N LEU A 101 -1.32 13.23 -4.74
CA LEU A 101 -2.06 13.87 -3.65
C LEU A 101 -1.26 14.97 -2.92
N ALA A 102 0.06 14.85 -2.87
CA ALA A 102 0.93 15.79 -2.16
C ALA A 102 1.24 17.05 -2.97
N LEU A 103 1.13 16.99 -4.30
CA LEU A 103 1.49 18.11 -5.17
C LEU A 103 0.44 19.24 -5.13
N PRO A 104 0.86 20.52 -5.27
CA PRO A 104 -0.06 21.64 -5.33
C PRO A 104 -1.04 21.55 -6.50
N ASN A 105 -2.21 22.17 -6.33
CA ASN A 105 -3.24 22.26 -7.37
C ASN A 105 -2.65 22.81 -8.70
N GLY A 106 -2.98 22.16 -9.81
CA GLY A 106 -2.53 22.55 -11.15
C GLY A 106 -1.10 22.12 -11.52
N PHE A 107 -0.29 21.59 -10.59
CA PHE A 107 1.10 21.21 -10.90
C PHE A 107 1.21 20.14 -11.99
N ILE A 108 0.31 19.17 -11.99
CA ILE A 108 0.23 18.08 -12.98
C ILE A 108 -0.71 18.39 -14.15
N GLY A 109 -1.17 19.65 -14.29
CA GLY A 109 -2.13 20.05 -15.32
C GLY A 109 -3.57 19.57 -15.09
N LEU A 110 -3.87 19.04 -13.90
CA LEU A 110 -5.22 18.65 -13.46
C LEU A 110 -5.69 19.60 -12.36
N ASP A 111 -7.01 19.76 -12.24
CA ASP A 111 -7.61 20.39 -11.07
C ASP A 111 -7.46 19.49 -9.82
N GLN A 112 -7.67 20.07 -8.65
CA GLN A 112 -7.45 19.42 -7.36
C GLN A 112 -8.33 18.17 -7.17
N VAL A 113 -9.55 18.18 -7.72
CA VAL A 113 -10.51 17.06 -7.61
C VAL A 113 -10.11 15.91 -8.53
N ASN A 114 -9.70 16.17 -9.77
CA ASN A 114 -9.22 15.10 -10.65
C ASN A 114 -7.87 14.56 -10.19
N ALA A 115 -6.99 15.41 -9.65
CA ALA A 115 -5.75 14.97 -9.00
C ALA A 115 -6.05 14.06 -7.80
N LEU A 116 -7.03 14.39 -6.97
CA LEU A 116 -7.50 13.54 -5.88
C LEU A 116 -7.95 12.17 -6.41
N TYR A 117 -8.87 12.13 -7.37
CA TYR A 117 -9.38 10.86 -7.89
C TYR A 117 -8.29 10.01 -8.56
N LEU A 118 -7.38 10.65 -9.31
CA LEU A 118 -6.23 9.97 -9.90
C LEU A 118 -5.32 9.38 -8.81
N GLY A 119 -5.01 10.16 -7.77
CA GLY A 119 -4.19 9.71 -6.64
C GLY A 119 -4.81 8.51 -5.92
N LEU A 120 -6.11 8.58 -5.63
CA LEU A 120 -6.84 7.46 -5.01
C LEU A 120 -6.89 6.22 -5.91
N ALA A 121 -7.11 6.39 -7.22
CA ALA A 121 -7.10 5.28 -8.17
C ALA A 121 -5.74 4.60 -8.24
N LEU A 122 -4.65 5.37 -8.30
CA LEU A 122 -3.28 4.85 -8.27
C LEU A 122 -2.98 4.08 -6.97
N LEU A 123 -3.44 4.60 -5.82
CA LEU A 123 -3.31 3.90 -4.53
C LEU A 123 -4.09 2.59 -4.51
N ILE A 124 -5.34 2.58 -5.00
CA ILE A 124 -6.18 1.37 -5.08
C ILE A 124 -5.54 0.30 -5.96
N SER A 125 -5.07 0.67 -7.15
CA SER A 125 -4.41 -0.25 -8.08
C SER A 125 -3.08 -0.74 -7.52
N GLY A 126 -2.29 0.17 -6.94
CA GLY A 126 -0.99 -0.14 -6.36
C GLY A 126 -1.10 -1.10 -5.18
N ASN A 127 -2.01 -0.84 -4.24
CA ASN A 127 -2.30 -1.73 -3.11
C ASN A 127 -2.78 -3.11 -3.59
N GLY A 128 -3.64 -3.13 -4.63
CA GLY A 128 -4.13 -4.38 -5.20
C GLY A 128 -3.00 -5.28 -5.70
N MET A 129 -1.99 -4.72 -6.37
CA MET A 129 -0.83 -5.48 -6.82
C MET A 129 0.17 -5.80 -5.71
N PHE A 130 0.23 -4.98 -4.66
CA PHE A 130 1.23 -5.10 -3.61
C PHE A 130 0.82 -6.11 -2.53
N LYS A 131 -0.38 -5.95 -1.95
CA LYS A 131 -0.81 -6.67 -0.73
C LYS A 131 -0.77 -8.19 -0.78
N PRO A 132 -1.41 -8.84 -1.77
CA PRO A 132 -1.46 -10.30 -1.76
C PRO A 132 -0.04 -10.87 -1.95
N ASN A 133 0.74 -10.20 -2.80
CA ASN A 133 2.03 -10.67 -3.28
C ASN A 133 3.16 -10.53 -2.26
N ILE A 134 3.16 -9.47 -1.45
CA ILE A 134 4.20 -9.31 -0.42
C ILE A 134 4.10 -10.39 0.67
N SER A 135 2.89 -10.78 1.08
CA SER A 135 2.70 -11.84 2.07
C SER A 135 3.11 -13.22 1.53
N THR A 136 2.80 -13.50 0.25
CA THR A 136 3.23 -14.73 -0.41
C THR A 136 4.74 -14.81 -0.48
N MET A 137 5.41 -13.70 -0.81
CA MET A 137 6.87 -13.65 -0.85
C MET A 137 7.52 -13.89 0.51
N VAL A 138 6.88 -13.52 1.63
CA VAL A 138 7.36 -13.89 2.97
C VAL A 138 7.33 -15.40 3.16
N GLY A 139 6.26 -16.06 2.72
CA GLY A 139 6.13 -17.52 2.75
C GLY A 139 7.22 -18.22 1.93
N ASP A 140 7.49 -17.70 0.73
CA ASP A 140 8.46 -18.27 -0.22
C ASP A 140 9.92 -18.17 0.26
N LEU A 141 10.20 -17.40 1.32
CA LEU A 141 11.52 -17.37 1.97
C LEU A 141 11.86 -18.64 2.75
N TYR A 142 10.86 -19.48 3.04
CA TYR A 142 10.99 -20.65 3.90
C TYR A 142 10.59 -21.92 3.14
N GLN A 143 11.35 -23.00 3.33
CA GLN A 143 11.00 -24.31 2.79
C GLN A 143 9.80 -24.90 3.54
N GLU A 144 9.09 -25.82 2.89
CA GLU A 144 8.01 -26.56 3.52
C GLU A 144 8.53 -27.33 4.75
N GLY A 145 7.84 -27.18 5.89
CA GLY A 145 8.26 -27.76 7.18
C GLY A 145 9.25 -26.91 8.01
N ASP A 146 9.63 -25.71 7.57
CA ASP A 146 10.47 -24.81 8.38
C ASP A 146 9.66 -24.15 9.51
N ASN A 147 9.95 -24.54 10.76
CA ASN A 147 9.31 -24.03 11.98
C ASN A 147 9.47 -22.51 12.19
N ARG A 148 10.38 -21.84 11.46
CA ARG A 148 10.58 -20.38 11.56
C ARG A 148 9.54 -19.60 10.77
N ARG A 149 8.77 -20.24 9.89
CA ARG A 149 7.79 -19.59 9.02
C ARG A 149 6.73 -18.83 9.83
N ASP A 150 6.19 -19.43 10.89
CA ASP A 150 5.17 -18.79 11.72
C ASP A 150 5.71 -17.58 12.49
N GLY A 151 6.95 -17.69 12.99
CA GLY A 151 7.66 -16.57 13.61
C GLY A 151 7.94 -15.44 12.61
N ALA A 152 8.21 -15.77 11.35
CA ALA A 152 8.41 -14.79 10.28
C ALA A 152 7.14 -14.00 9.97
N PHE A 153 5.98 -14.66 9.89
CA PHE A 153 4.70 -13.97 9.74
C PHE A 153 4.37 -13.10 10.95
N THR A 154 4.73 -13.54 12.16
CA THR A 154 4.61 -12.70 13.37
C THR A 154 5.43 -11.41 13.23
N ILE A 155 6.71 -11.53 12.85
CA ILE A 155 7.58 -10.37 12.62
C ILE A 155 7.00 -9.47 11.53
N PHE A 156 6.58 -10.05 10.41
CA PHE A 156 5.99 -9.31 9.30
C PHE A 156 4.75 -8.51 9.73
N TYR A 157 3.82 -9.13 10.48
CA TYR A 157 2.61 -8.47 10.97
C TYR A 157 2.87 -7.43 12.05
N MET A 158 3.95 -7.53 12.84
CA MET A 158 4.35 -6.42 13.70
C MET A 158 4.67 -5.16 12.89
N GLY A 159 5.23 -5.30 11.69
CA GLY A 159 5.48 -4.18 10.78
C GLY A 159 4.20 -3.46 10.38
N ILE A 160 3.11 -4.20 10.23
CA ILE A 160 1.79 -3.63 9.91
C ILE A 160 1.24 -2.76 11.02
N ASN A 161 1.39 -3.18 12.27
CA ASN A 161 0.87 -2.45 13.42
C ASN A 161 1.77 -1.25 13.80
N LEU A 162 3.05 -1.29 13.44
CA LEU A 162 4.01 -0.22 13.73
C LEU A 162 3.93 0.93 12.72
N GLY A 163 3.63 0.64 11.46
CA GLY A 163 3.35 1.66 10.45
C GLY A 163 2.00 2.29 10.69
#